data_AF-A0A7C4I9L5-F1
#
_entry.id   AF-A0A7C4I9L5-F1
#
_cell.length_a   1.000
_cell.length_b   1.000
_cell.length_c   1.000
_cell.angle_alpha   90.00
_cell.angle_beta   90.00
_cell.angle_gamma   90.00
#
_symmetry.space_group_name_H-M   'P 1'
#
loop_
_entity.id
_entity.type
_entity.pdbx_description
1 polymer ?
#
loop_
_entity_poly.entity_id
_entity_poly.type
_entity_poly.pdbx_seq_one_letter_code
_entity_poly.pdbx_strand_id
1 'polypeptide(L)'
;MNKRGIIDVITLVLLVVIAIAAVAAVWMWMSGFLPGILPTTRVAPEPISIASYTCDATPPAGSEEITVSVRNVGSRAIPAGTWSVSISRLNPTTGNWEGPICTYNYAAANPLNPGAVEGPIQVSCSISAGDELSITVSSPQGSTISASCRAAA
;
A
#
# COMPACT_ATOMS: atom_id res chain seq x y z
N MET A 1 37.79 -67.29 -9.11
CA MET A 1 38.22 -65.97 -9.60
C MET A 1 37.02 -65.39 -10.36
N ASN A 2 36.24 -64.43 -9.84
CA ASN A 2 36.41 -62.99 -10.04
C ASN A 2 35.55 -62.17 -9.03
N LYS A 3 35.64 -62.48 -7.72
CA LYS A 3 34.85 -61.75 -6.71
C LYS A 3 35.26 -60.26 -6.59
N ARG A 4 36.53 -59.92 -6.86
CA ARG A 4 37.02 -58.52 -6.84
C ARG A 4 36.44 -57.67 -7.97
N GLY A 5 36.40 -58.18 -9.20
CA GLY A 5 35.83 -57.43 -10.34
C GLY A 5 34.34 -57.14 -10.20
N ILE A 6 33.58 -58.05 -9.58
CA ILE A 6 32.15 -57.82 -9.29
C ILE A 6 31.98 -56.74 -8.21
N ILE A 7 32.82 -56.75 -7.17
CA ILE A 7 32.78 -55.73 -6.10
C ILE A 7 33.13 -54.36 -6.67
N ASP A 8 34.19 -54.24 -7.48
CA ASP A 8 34.60 -52.97 -8.09
C ASP A 8 33.51 -52.39 -9.01
N VAL A 9 32.83 -53.23 -9.78
CA VAL A 9 31.70 -52.80 -10.63
C VAL A 9 30.51 -52.34 -9.78
N ILE A 10 30.17 -53.07 -8.71
CA ILE A 10 29.09 -52.67 -7.80
C ILE A 10 29.41 -51.33 -7.13
N THR A 11 30.66 -51.14 -6.67
CA THR A 11 31.09 -49.87 -6.05
C THR A 11 31.05 -48.71 -7.03
N LEU A 12 31.46 -48.92 -8.28
CA LEU A 12 31.40 -47.90 -9.34
C LEU A 12 29.95 -47.48 -9.62
N VAL A 13 29.04 -48.45 -9.78
CA VAL A 13 27.62 -48.18 -10.03
C VAL A 13 26.99 -47.42 -8.86
N LEU A 14 27.30 -47.83 -7.62
CA LEU A 14 26.82 -47.15 -6.42
C LEU A 14 27.29 -45.69 -6.35
N LEU A 15 28.56 -45.42 -6.67
CA LEU A 15 29.11 -44.07 -6.71
C LEU A 15 28.41 -43.19 -7.75
N VAL A 16 28.13 -43.73 -8.95
CA VAL A 16 27.41 -43.00 -9.99
C VAL A 16 25.99 -42.64 -9.54
N VAL A 17 25.28 -43.57 -8.91
CA VAL A 17 23.91 -43.32 -8.41
C VAL A 17 23.91 -42.24 -7.32
N ILE A 18 24.87 -42.28 -6.38
CA ILE A 18 25.02 -41.26 -5.34
C ILE A 18 25.35 -39.90 -5.96
N ALA A 19 26.23 -39.86 -6.97
CA ALA A 19 26.57 -38.62 -7.65
C ALA A 19 25.35 -37.99 -8.34
N ILE A 20 24.53 -38.79 -9.03
CA ILE A 20 23.30 -38.32 -9.68
C ILE A 20 22.31 -37.78 -8.62
N ALA A 21 22.14 -38.49 -7.51
CA ALA A 21 21.25 -38.05 -6.42
C ALA A 21 21.72 -36.73 -5.78
N ALA A 22 23.04 -36.56 -5.59
CA ALA A 22 23.61 -35.34 -5.06
C ALA A 22 23.40 -34.15 -6.02
N VAL A 23 23.59 -34.35 -7.32
CA VAL A 23 23.35 -33.31 -8.34
C VAL A 23 21.87 -32.91 -8.38
N ALA A 24 20.96 -33.88 -8.31
CA ALA A 24 19.52 -33.61 -8.28
C ALA A 24 19.10 -32.81 -7.03
N ALA A 25 19.65 -33.13 -5.86
CA ALA A 25 19.38 -32.40 -4.62
C ALA A 25 19.88 -30.94 -4.69
N VAL A 26 21.08 -30.72 -5.24
CA VAL A 26 21.63 -29.37 -5.44
C VAL A 26 20.80 -28.58 -6.45
N TRP A 27 20.34 -29.23 -7.53
CA TRP A 27 19.48 -28.59 -8.53
C TRP A 27 18.13 -28.17 -7.95
N MET A 28 17.48 -29.05 -7.18
CA MET A 28 16.22 -28.71 -6.48
C MET A 28 16.42 -27.53 -5.53
N TRP A 29 17.51 -27.51 -4.76
CA TRP A 29 17.82 -26.40 -3.87
C TRP A 29 18.03 -25.08 -4.63
N MET A 30 18.82 -25.09 -5.70
CA MET A 30 19.05 -23.90 -6.54
C MET A 30 17.77 -23.39 -7.22
N SER A 31 16.93 -24.31 -7.72
CA SER A 31 15.68 -23.96 -8.41
C SER A 31 14.59 -23.43 -7.47
N GLY A 32 14.56 -23.88 -6.21
CA GLY A 32 13.64 -23.37 -5.18
C GLY A 32 14.12 -22.06 -4.55
N PHE A 33 15.43 -21.82 -4.54
CA PHE A 33 16.02 -20.61 -3.97
C PHE A 33 15.82 -19.40 -4.90
N LEU A 34 16.02 -19.55 -6.22
CA LEU A 34 15.95 -18.44 -7.19
C LEU A 34 14.62 -17.65 -7.18
N PRO A 35 13.41 -18.25 -7.11
CA PRO A 35 12.16 -17.52 -7.00
C PRO A 35 11.95 -16.85 -5.63
N GLY A 36 12.61 -17.36 -4.58
CA GLY A 36 12.46 -16.87 -3.21
C GLY A 36 13.32 -15.65 -2.86
N ILE A 37 14.39 -15.37 -3.62
CA ILE A 37 15.27 -14.21 -3.39
C ILE A 37 15.07 -13.09 -4.41
N LEU A 38 14.26 -13.30 -5.45
CA LEU A 38 13.88 -12.17 -6.30
C LEU A 38 12.98 -11.25 -5.47
N PRO A 39 13.40 -9.99 -5.23
CA PRO A 39 12.53 -9.04 -4.56
C PRO A 39 11.26 -8.96 -5.40
N THR A 40 10.10 -9.19 -4.77
CA THR A 40 8.84 -8.74 -5.34
C THR A 40 9.04 -7.27 -5.63
N THR A 41 9.07 -6.89 -6.91
CA THR A 41 9.24 -5.51 -7.31
C THR A 41 8.07 -4.75 -6.71
N ARG A 42 8.31 -4.07 -5.58
CA ARG A 42 7.32 -3.14 -5.02
C ARG A 42 7.12 -2.09 -6.09
N VAL A 43 5.98 -2.15 -6.77
CA VAL A 43 5.57 -1.12 -7.70
C VAL A 43 5.54 0.18 -6.89
N ALA A 44 6.29 1.19 -7.33
CA ALA A 44 6.29 2.48 -6.66
C ALA A 44 4.84 2.99 -6.56
N PRO A 45 4.43 3.60 -5.44
CA PRO A 45 3.08 4.11 -5.29
C PRO A 45 2.76 5.12 -6.39
N GLU A 46 1.60 5.02 -7.03
CA GLU A 46 1.19 6.00 -8.04
C GLU A 46 0.86 7.35 -7.37
N PRO A 47 1.22 8.48 -7.98
CA PRO A 47 0.94 9.80 -7.42
C PRO A 47 -0.57 10.10 -7.45
N ILE A 48 -1.03 10.76 -6.40
CA ILE A 48 -2.42 11.18 -6.22
C ILE A 48 -2.51 12.69 -6.06
N SER A 49 -3.64 13.28 -6.42
CA SER A 49 -3.95 14.69 -6.18
C SER A 49 -5.34 14.83 -5.58
N ILE A 50 -5.55 15.80 -4.69
CA ILE A 50 -6.90 16.12 -4.20
C ILE A 50 -7.65 16.86 -5.32
N ALA A 51 -8.75 16.30 -5.78
CA ALA A 51 -9.56 16.85 -6.86
C ALA A 51 -10.56 17.89 -6.36
N SER A 52 -11.15 17.65 -5.20
CA SER A 52 -11.98 18.61 -4.47
C SER A 52 -11.98 18.28 -2.98
N TYR A 53 -12.24 19.28 -2.16
CA TYR A 53 -12.45 19.10 -0.74
C TYR A 53 -13.36 20.20 -0.20
N THR A 54 -14.10 19.89 0.87
CA THR A 54 -14.90 20.85 1.64
C THR A 54 -14.68 20.58 3.12
N CYS A 55 -14.67 21.66 3.91
CA CYS A 55 -14.59 21.61 5.38
C CYS A 55 -15.64 22.55 5.92
N ASP A 56 -16.69 21.97 6.49
CA ASP A 56 -17.86 22.65 7.00
C ASP A 56 -18.13 22.15 8.42
N ALA A 57 -18.04 23.04 9.41
CA ALA A 57 -18.28 22.67 10.80
C ALA A 57 -19.77 22.45 11.10
N THR A 58 -20.65 22.93 10.22
CA THR A 58 -22.11 22.83 10.36
C THR A 58 -22.71 22.35 9.04
N PRO A 59 -22.34 21.12 8.61
CA PRO A 59 -22.75 20.61 7.32
C PRO A 59 -24.28 20.48 7.21
N PRO A 60 -24.87 20.70 6.03
CA PRO A 60 -26.30 20.49 5.82
C PRO A 60 -26.69 19.04 6.12
N ALA A 61 -27.96 18.84 6.51
CA ALA A 61 -28.47 17.53 6.90
C ALA A 61 -28.22 16.47 5.82
N GLY A 62 -27.54 15.37 6.19
CA GLY A 62 -27.15 14.30 5.27
C GLY A 62 -25.77 14.48 4.62
N SER A 63 -24.97 15.45 5.06
CA SER A 63 -23.55 15.58 4.72
C SER A 63 -22.68 15.57 5.97
N GLU A 64 -21.41 15.20 5.80
CA GLU A 64 -20.43 15.16 6.87
C GLU A 64 -19.55 16.42 6.86
N GLU A 65 -18.91 16.69 7.99
CA GLU A 65 -18.13 17.91 8.23
C GLU A 65 -17.01 18.10 7.20
N ILE A 66 -16.38 17.00 6.77
CA ILE A 66 -15.32 17.04 5.77
C ILE A 66 -15.67 16.11 4.62
N THR A 67 -15.60 16.63 3.39
CA THR A 67 -15.68 15.79 2.19
C THR A 67 -14.43 15.96 1.35
N VAL A 68 -13.89 14.87 0.81
CA VAL A 68 -12.69 14.90 -0.04
C VAL A 68 -12.85 13.95 -1.21
N SER A 69 -12.38 14.37 -2.39
CA SER A 69 -12.25 13.51 -3.56
C SER A 69 -10.80 13.53 -4.06
N VAL A 70 -10.34 12.38 -4.54
CA VAL A 70 -8.93 12.17 -4.92
C VAL A 70 -8.86 11.65 -6.34
N ARG A 71 -7.93 12.20 -7.11
CA ARG A 71 -7.66 11.79 -8.49
C ARG A 71 -6.35 11.03 -8.56
N ASN A 72 -6.35 9.95 -9.33
CA ASN A 72 -5.12 9.31 -9.77
C ASN A 72 -4.48 10.14 -10.87
N VAL A 73 -3.32 10.75 -10.60
CA VAL A 73 -2.52 11.51 -11.58
C VAL A 73 -1.31 10.72 -12.10
N GLY A 74 -1.23 9.45 -11.70
CA GLY A 74 -0.23 8.51 -12.15
C GLY A 74 -0.50 7.95 -13.54
N SER A 75 0.34 7.00 -13.91
CA SER A 75 0.32 6.32 -15.21
C SER A 75 -0.34 4.93 -15.15
N ARG A 76 -0.53 4.38 -13.94
CA ARG A 76 -1.14 3.06 -13.73
C ARG A 76 -2.33 3.15 -12.80
N ALA A 77 -3.18 2.13 -12.82
CA ALA A 77 -4.30 2.04 -11.89
C ALA A 77 -3.78 1.81 -10.47
N ILE A 78 -4.34 2.54 -9.50
CA ILE A 78 -4.16 2.26 -8.08
C ILE A 78 -5.10 1.09 -7.75
N PRO A 79 -4.61 -0.01 -7.17
CA PRO A 79 -5.44 -1.19 -6.88
C PRO A 79 -6.53 -0.87 -5.85
N ALA A 80 -7.58 -1.68 -5.85
CA ALA A 80 -8.57 -1.70 -4.78
C ALA A 80 -7.88 -1.94 -3.42
N GLY A 81 -8.41 -1.32 -2.37
CA GLY A 81 -7.82 -1.40 -1.04
C GLY A 81 -8.24 -0.26 -0.12
N THR A 82 -7.59 -0.19 1.04
CA THR A 82 -7.92 0.79 2.07
C THR A 82 -7.20 2.11 1.84
N TRP A 83 -7.97 3.16 1.62
CA TRP A 83 -7.54 4.55 1.70
C TRP A 83 -7.66 5.04 3.13
N SER A 84 -6.74 5.91 3.54
CA SER A 84 -6.78 6.54 4.87
C SER A 84 -6.82 8.05 4.72
N VAL A 85 -7.75 8.71 5.40
CA VAL A 85 -7.85 10.17 5.49
C VAL A 85 -7.59 10.56 6.93
N SER A 86 -6.57 11.37 7.18
CA SER A 86 -6.24 11.89 8.50
C SER A 86 -6.33 13.41 8.51
N ILE A 87 -6.96 13.95 9.55
CA ILE A 87 -7.15 15.39 9.71
C ILE A 87 -6.31 15.86 10.89
N SER A 88 -5.52 16.89 10.68
CA SER A 88 -4.80 17.60 11.74
C SER A 88 -5.32 19.04 11.83
N ARG A 89 -5.24 19.63 13.01
CA ARG A 89 -5.68 21.01 13.30
C ARG A 89 -4.47 21.86 13.64
N LEU A 90 -4.41 23.10 13.16
CA LEU A 90 -3.38 24.04 13.59
C LEU A 90 -3.72 24.57 14.99
N ASN A 91 -2.78 24.49 15.93
CA ASN A 91 -2.92 25.18 17.20
C ASN A 91 -2.56 26.66 17.02
N PRO A 92 -3.51 27.60 17.20
CA PRO A 92 -3.26 29.03 16.97
C PRO A 92 -2.33 29.65 18.01
N THR A 93 -2.17 29.00 19.17
CA THR A 93 -1.32 29.49 20.26
C THR A 93 0.15 29.14 20.03
N THR A 94 0.43 27.94 19.50
CA THR A 94 1.79 27.44 19.30
C THR A 94 2.26 27.54 17.85
N GLY A 95 1.34 27.71 16.89
CA GLY A 95 1.63 27.69 15.47
C GLY A 95 1.98 26.31 14.92
N ASN A 96 1.80 25.24 15.72
CA ASN A 96 2.12 23.88 15.33
C ASN A 96 0.85 23.11 14.93
N TRP A 97 1.00 22.18 13.98
CA TRP A 97 -0.04 21.23 13.65
C TRP A 97 -0.18 20.19 14.77
N GLU A 98 -1.38 20.09 15.32
CA GLU A 98 -1.81 19.08 16.26
C GLU A 98 -2.61 18.02 15.53
N GLY A 99 -2.26 16.75 15.71
CA GLY A 99 -3.07 15.68 15.18
C GLY A 99 -2.31 14.40 14.84
N PRO A 100 -3.02 13.43 14.25
CA PRO A 100 -4.37 13.58 13.70
C PRO A 100 -5.47 13.67 14.77
N ILE A 101 -6.38 14.66 14.64
CA ILE A 101 -7.57 14.79 15.48
C ILE A 101 -8.64 13.73 15.16
N CYS A 102 -8.64 13.25 13.92
CA CYS A 102 -9.46 12.12 13.50
C CYS A 102 -8.80 11.40 12.31
N THR A 103 -9.14 10.13 12.13
CA THR A 103 -8.70 9.33 10.99
C THR A 103 -9.86 8.46 10.52
N TYR A 104 -10.07 8.43 9.21
CA TYR A 104 -11.09 7.65 8.57
C TYR A 104 -10.46 6.71 7.55
N ASN A 105 -10.87 5.44 7.58
CA ASN A 105 -10.41 4.45 6.62
C ASN A 105 -11.57 4.05 5.72
N TYR A 106 -11.35 4.16 4.41
CA TYR A 106 -12.33 3.85 3.38
C TYR A 106 -11.80 2.70 2.52
N ALA A 107 -12.58 1.64 2.35
CA ALA A 107 -12.21 0.52 1.49
C ALA A 107 -12.79 0.72 0.09
N ALA A 108 -11.92 1.06 -0.87
CA ALA A 108 -12.30 1.15 -2.28
C ALA A 108 -12.45 -0.26 -2.87
N ALA A 109 -13.63 -0.58 -3.40
CA ALA A 109 -13.92 -1.89 -3.98
C ALA A 109 -13.24 -2.11 -5.33
N ASN A 110 -12.98 -1.04 -6.07
CA ASN A 110 -12.44 -1.08 -7.43
C ASN A 110 -11.09 -0.36 -7.52
N PRO A 111 -10.23 -0.74 -8.48
CA PRO A 111 -9.05 0.02 -8.81
C PRO A 111 -9.39 1.42 -9.35
N LEU A 112 -8.60 2.42 -8.97
CA LEU A 112 -8.71 3.78 -9.47
C LEU A 112 -7.82 3.97 -10.70
N ASN A 113 -8.42 4.02 -11.89
CA ASN A 113 -7.71 4.18 -13.16
C ASN A 113 -7.03 5.56 -13.29
N PRO A 114 -5.98 5.70 -14.12
CA PRO A 114 -5.36 7.00 -14.41
C PRO A 114 -6.40 8.04 -14.86
N GLY A 115 -6.35 9.23 -14.25
CA GLY A 115 -7.28 10.32 -14.52
C GLY A 115 -8.65 10.18 -13.86
N ALA A 116 -9.02 9.02 -13.29
CA ALA A 116 -10.28 8.84 -12.57
C ALA A 116 -10.24 9.47 -11.18
N VAL A 117 -11.43 9.73 -10.62
CA VAL A 117 -11.64 10.34 -9.29
C VAL A 117 -12.36 9.37 -8.38
N GLU A 118 -11.86 9.20 -7.17
CA GLU A 118 -12.49 8.48 -6.06
C GLU A 118 -13.14 9.49 -5.11
N GLY A 119 -14.38 9.22 -4.68
CA GLY A 119 -15.13 10.05 -3.73
C GLY A 119 -16.52 10.47 -4.21
N PRO A 120 -17.24 11.28 -3.42
CA PRO A 120 -16.77 11.95 -2.20
C PRO A 120 -16.57 10.98 -1.02
N ILE A 121 -15.41 11.06 -0.37
CA ILE A 121 -15.13 10.41 0.90
C ILE A 121 -15.60 11.36 1.99
N GLN A 122 -16.55 10.92 2.80
CA GLN A 122 -17.17 11.70 3.86
C GLN A 122 -16.54 11.34 5.21
N VAL A 123 -16.12 12.36 5.96
CA VAL A 123 -15.40 12.21 7.24
C VAL A 123 -16.07 13.08 8.29
N SER A 124 -16.58 12.44 9.34
CA SER A 124 -17.03 13.10 10.56
C SER A 124 -15.85 13.30 11.49
N CYS A 125 -15.67 14.52 11.97
CA CYS A 125 -14.57 14.95 12.82
C CYS A 125 -15.02 16.19 13.59
N SER A 126 -15.05 16.15 14.93
CA SER A 126 -15.54 17.28 15.76
C SER A 126 -14.72 18.57 15.59
N ILE A 127 -15.01 19.30 14.52
CA ILE A 127 -14.37 20.55 14.11
C ILE A 127 -15.26 21.74 14.44
N SER A 128 -14.65 22.89 14.64
CA SER A 128 -15.37 24.14 14.91
C SER A 128 -15.16 25.12 13.77
N ALA A 129 -16.16 25.97 13.53
CA ALA A 129 -16.05 27.03 12.53
C ALA A 129 -14.83 27.91 12.81
N GLY A 130 -14.01 28.14 11.79
CA GLY A 130 -12.75 28.89 11.89
C GLY A 130 -11.51 28.06 12.21
N ASP A 131 -11.63 26.76 12.50
CA ASP A 131 -10.48 25.86 12.63
C ASP A 131 -9.66 25.84 11.33
N GLU A 132 -8.34 25.92 11.43
CA GLU A 132 -7.43 25.63 10.32
C GLU A 132 -7.04 24.15 10.34
N LEU A 133 -7.32 23.46 9.26
CA LEU A 133 -7.21 22.00 9.14
C LEU A 133 -6.26 21.62 8.01
N SER A 134 -5.58 20.49 8.18
CA SER A 134 -4.79 19.82 7.16
C SER A 134 -5.36 18.43 6.94
N ILE A 135 -5.93 18.22 5.76
CA ILE A 135 -6.46 16.94 5.29
C ILE A 135 -5.31 16.20 4.62
N THR A 136 -4.94 15.03 5.14
CA THR A 136 -3.95 14.16 4.51
C THR A 136 -4.63 12.89 4.04
N VAL A 137 -4.47 12.54 2.77
CA VAL A 137 -5.01 11.29 2.20
C VAL A 137 -3.86 10.38 1.83
N SER A 138 -3.96 9.11 2.22
CA SER A 138 -3.04 8.02 1.88
C SER A 138 -3.75 6.98 1.02
N SER A 139 -3.14 6.63 -0.11
CA SER A 139 -3.61 5.55 -0.99
C SER A 139 -3.28 4.17 -0.42
N PRO A 140 -3.92 3.09 -0.91
CA PRO A 140 -3.61 1.71 -0.51
C PRO A 140 -2.16 1.29 -0.80
N GLN A 141 -1.49 1.99 -1.72
CA GLN A 141 -0.10 1.76 -2.06
C GLN A 141 0.87 2.57 -1.19
N GLY A 142 0.37 3.48 -0.34
CA GLY A 142 1.18 4.35 0.52
C GLY A 142 1.57 5.70 -0.10
N SER A 143 0.94 6.11 -1.20
CA SER A 143 1.10 7.46 -1.75
C SER A 143 0.30 8.45 -0.91
N THR A 144 0.90 9.58 -0.52
CA THR A 144 0.23 10.56 0.34
C THR A 144 0.13 11.93 -0.32
N ILE A 145 -0.95 12.64 -0.02
CA ILE A 145 -1.17 14.03 -0.44
C ILE A 145 -1.89 14.79 0.67
N SER A 146 -1.59 16.08 0.80
CA SER A 146 -2.24 16.94 1.79
C SER A 146 -2.81 18.21 1.18
N ALA A 147 -3.94 18.67 1.69
CA ALA A 147 -4.50 19.99 1.43
C ALA A 147 -4.91 20.67 2.73
N SER A 148 -4.84 21.99 2.76
CA SER A 148 -5.30 22.79 3.88
C SER A 148 -6.66 23.41 3.59
N CYS A 149 -7.50 23.46 4.62
CA CYS A 149 -8.80 24.12 4.58
C CYS A 149 -9.05 24.86 5.89
N ARG A 150 -9.93 25.85 5.84
CA ARG A 150 -10.50 26.47 7.04
C ARG A 150 -11.96 26.04 7.13
N ALA A 151 -12.36 25.55 8.30
CA ALA A 151 -13.73 25.10 8.52
C ALA A 151 -14.71 26.27 8.39
N ALA A 152 -15.66 26.17 7.46
CA ALA A 152 -16.77 27.10 7.33
C ALA A 152 -17.83 26.84 8.41
N ALA A 153 -18.78 27.77 8.53
CA ALA A 153 -19.97 27.65 9.37
C ALA A 153 -21.20 27.46 8.49
#